data_AF-A0A257JMF5-F1
#
_entry.id   AF-A0A257JMF5-F1
#
_cell.length_a   1.000
_cell.length_b   1.000
_cell.length_c   1.000
_cell.angle_alpha   90.00
_cell.angle_beta   90.00
_cell.angle_gamma   90.00
#
_symmetry.space_group_name_H-M   'P 1'
#
loop_
_entity.id
_entity.type
_entity.pdbx_description
1 polymer ?
#
loop_
_entity_poly.entity_id
_entity_poly.type
_entity_poly.pdbx_seq_one_letter_code
_entity_poly.pdbx_strand_id
1 'polypeptide(L)' 'KGCTIGCPFGTVNYVQETGKVQKCDLCGGDPACATACPTGAITYVDANWTGMDKMSAWADKLGNQPGV' A
#
# COMPACT_ATOMS: atom_id res chain seq x y z
N LYS A 1 4.96 -11.16 -12.20
CA LYS A 1 3.56 -11.10 -11.67
C LYS A 1 3.45 -11.51 -10.20
N GLY A 2 4.34 -12.38 -9.67
CA GLY A 2 4.27 -12.84 -8.27
C GLY A 2 4.09 -11.74 -7.20
N CYS A 3 4.62 -10.54 -7.42
CA CYS A 3 4.46 -9.40 -6.51
C CYS A 3 2.99 -8.97 -6.29
N THR A 4 2.08 -9.21 -7.23
CA THR A 4 0.64 -8.90 -7.06
C THR A 4 -0.04 -9.90 -6.14
N ILE A 5 0.41 -11.16 -6.15
CA ILE A 5 -0.12 -12.24 -5.31
C ILE A 5 0.54 -12.19 -3.92
N GLY A 6 1.83 -11.87 -3.87
CA GLY A 6 2.59 -11.83 -2.63
C GLY A 6 2.28 -10.63 -1.74
N CYS A 7 1.56 -9.62 -2.24
CA CYS A 7 1.12 -8.51 -1.40
C CYS A 7 -0.18 -8.89 -0.68
N PRO A 8 -0.17 -9.10 0.64
CA PRO A 8 -1.35 -9.53 1.37
C PRO A 8 -2.48 -8.48 1.37
N PHE A 9 -2.14 -7.23 1.09
CA PHE A 9 -3.07 -6.10 1.04
C PHE A 9 -3.66 -5.87 -0.36
N GLY A 10 -3.21 -6.60 -1.39
CA GLY A 10 -3.70 -6.43 -2.75
C GLY A 10 -3.44 -5.05 -3.39
N THR A 11 -2.49 -4.27 -2.85
CA THR A 11 -2.22 -2.90 -3.32
C THR A 11 -1.36 -2.81 -4.58
N VAL A 12 -0.80 -3.94 -5.04
CA VAL A 12 0.02 -3.99 -6.25
C VAL A 12 -0.84 -4.44 -7.43
N ASN A 13 -0.94 -3.57 -8.45
CA ASN A 13 -1.77 -3.78 -9.62
C ASN A 13 -0.95 -4.13 -10.85
N TYR A 14 -1.53 -4.89 -11.77
CA TYR A 14 -0.92 -5.17 -13.07
C TYR A 14 -1.58 -4.30 -14.14
N VAL A 15 -0.77 -3.56 -14.89
CA VAL A 15 -1.20 -2.74 -16.03
C VAL A 15 -1.13 -3.60 -17.27
N GLN A 16 -2.29 -3.96 -17.82
CA GLN A 16 -2.38 -4.83 -18.99
C GLN A 16 -1.74 -4.19 -20.20
N GLU A 17 -1.94 -2.88 -20.39
CA GLU A 17 -1.45 -2.12 -21.55
C GLU A 17 0.08 -2.10 -21.64
N THR A 18 0.78 -1.95 -20.51
CA THR A 18 2.26 -1.87 -20.50
C THR A 18 2.93 -3.19 -20.14
N GLY A 19 2.16 -4.18 -19.69
CA GLY A 19 2.67 -5.44 -19.16
C GLY A 19 3.47 -5.31 -17.86
N LYS A 20 3.33 -4.19 -17.13
CA LYS A 20 4.12 -3.88 -15.92
C LYS A 20 3.24 -3.89 -14.68
N VAL A 21 3.87 -4.05 -13.51
CA VAL A 21 3.20 -3.86 -12.22
C VAL A 21 3.33 -2.40 -11.78
N GLN A 22 2.28 -1.85 -11.18
CA GLN A 22 2.24 -0.50 -10.61
C GLN A 22 1.72 -0.53 -9.18
N LYS A 23 2.23 0.38 -8.34
CA LYS A 23 1.73 0.68 -7.01
C LYS A 23 1.89 2.18 -6.75
N CYS A 24 1.24 2.69 -5.71
CA CYS A 24 1.53 4.03 -5.20
C CYS A 24 3.02 4.15 -4.86
N ASP A 25 3.68 5.16 -5.45
CA ASP A 25 5.08 5.50 -5.24
C ASP A 25 5.26 6.64 -4.23
N LEU A 26 4.17 7.00 -3.54
CA LEU A 26 4.09 8.14 -2.61
C LEU A 26 4.41 9.48 -3.27
N CYS A 27 4.30 9.59 -4.61
CA CYS A 27 4.61 10.79 -5.37
C CYS A 27 6.00 11.38 -5.03
N GLY A 28 6.99 10.52 -4.75
CA GLY A 28 8.34 10.95 -4.36
C GLY A 28 8.46 11.60 -2.97
N GLY A 29 7.44 11.45 -2.11
CA GLY A 29 7.40 12.01 -0.75
C GLY A 29 6.48 13.21 -0.58
N ASP A 30 5.88 13.71 -1.66
CA ASP A 30 4.86 14.77 -1.63
C ASP A 30 3.53 14.24 -2.22
N PRO A 31 2.68 13.61 -1.41
CA PRO A 31 1.48 12.93 -1.88
C PRO A 31 0.42 13.92 -2.38
N ALA A 32 0.30 14.02 -3.71
CA ALA A 32 -0.70 14.85 -4.36
C ALA A 32 -2.15 14.54 -3.92
N CYS A 33 -2.45 13.28 -3.59
CA CYS A 33 -3.76 12.87 -3.10
C CYS A 33 -4.11 13.43 -1.71
N ALA A 34 -3.11 13.65 -0.84
CA ALA A 34 -3.33 14.29 0.46
C ALA A 34 -3.62 15.78 0.26
N THR A 35 -2.83 16.45 -0.57
CA THR A 35 -3.00 17.88 -0.90
C THR A 35 -4.34 18.17 -1.59
N ALA A 36 -4.80 17.26 -2.45
CA ALA A 36 -6.06 17.41 -3.16
C ALA A 36 -7.31 17.12 -2.31
N CYS A 37 -7.18 16.55 -1.11
CA CYS A 37 -8.31 16.11 -0.30
C CYS A 37 -8.95 17.29 0.46
N PRO A 38 -10.15 17.77 0.07
CA PRO A 38 -10.75 18.97 0.69
C PRO A 38 -11.31 18.71 2.10
N THR A 39 -11.61 17.45 2.43
CA THR A 39 -12.17 17.06 3.72
C THR A 39 -11.11 16.73 4.78
N GLY A 40 -9.84 16.62 4.38
CA GLY A 40 -8.76 16.18 5.26
C GLY A 40 -8.84 14.69 5.65
N ALA A 41 -9.59 13.87 4.91
CA ALA A 41 -9.67 12.43 5.16
C ALA A 41 -8.35 11.70 4.87
N ILE A 42 -7.53 12.25 3.97
CA ILE A 42 -6.19 11.76 3.66
C ILE A 42 -5.18 12.75 4.22
N THR A 43 -4.36 12.30 5.15
CA THR A 43 -3.32 13.11 5.78
C THR A 43 -1.96 12.46 5.60
N TYR A 44 -0.94 13.27 5.30
CA TYR A 44 0.45 12.83 5.31
C TYR A 44 1.10 13.24 6.61
N VAL A 45 1.39 12.27 7.47
CA VAL A 45 1.94 12.45 8.81
C VAL A 45 3.04 11.43 9.06
N ASP A 46 3.81 11.62 10.13
CA ASP A 46 4.83 10.66 10.53
C ASP A 46 4.24 9.26 10.70
N ALA A 47 4.90 8.28 10.13
CA ALA A 47 4.35 6.96 10.02
C ALA A 47 4.29 6.23 11.39
N ASN A 48 5.05 6.67 12.39
CA ASN A 48 4.92 6.14 13.75
C ASN A 48 3.58 6.54 14.39
N TRP A 49 2.91 7.58 13.87
CA TRP A 49 1.60 8.03 14.38
C TRP A 49 0.42 7.29 13.77
N THR A 50 0.60 6.56 12.67
CA THR A 50 -0.49 5.93 11.90
C THR A 50 -0.69 4.44 12.21
N GLY A 51 0.02 3.90 13.20
CA GLY A 51 -0.11 2.51 13.61
C GLY A 51 0.51 1.53 12.62
N MET A 52 1.67 1.88 12.03
CA MET A 52 2.45 0.98 11.18
C MET A 52 2.72 -0.38 11.83
N ASP A 53 2.91 -0.44 13.15
CA ASP A 53 3.10 -1.70 13.87
C ASP A 53 1.93 -2.65 13.70
N LYS A 54 0.69 -2.14 13.65
CA LYS A 54 -0.50 -2.97 13.41
C LYS A 54 -0.50 -3.53 11.99
N MET A 55 -0.10 -2.73 11.01
CA MET A 55 0.01 -3.18 9.62
C MET A 55 1.11 -4.23 9.47
N SER A 56 2.26 -4.05 10.13
CA SER A 56 3.34 -5.04 10.16
C SER A 56 2.88 -6.35 10.81
N ALA A 57 2.28 -6.28 11.99
CA ALA A 57 1.78 -7.46 12.69
C ALA A 57 0.70 -8.22 11.88
N TRP A 58 -0.13 -7.49 11.14
CA TRP A 58 -1.12 -8.10 10.26
C TRP A 58 -0.50 -8.71 8.99
N ALA A 59 0.52 -8.06 8.43
CA ALA A 59 1.31 -8.61 7.34
C ALA A 59 2.01 -9.91 7.74
N ASP A 60 2.60 -9.97 8.94
CA ASP A 60 3.21 -11.19 9.49
C ASP A 60 2.18 -12.31 9.69
N LYS A 61 0.99 -11.94 10.19
CA LYS A 61 -0.12 -12.87 10.37
C LYS A 61 -0.57 -13.49 9.04
N LEU A 62 -0.65 -12.71 7.97
CA LEU A 62 -1.06 -13.21 6.65
C LEU A 62 0.06 -13.88 5.87
N GLY A 63 1.31 -13.42 6.01
CA GLY A 63 2.47 -13.93 5.31
C GLY A 63 2.85 -15.37 5.68
N ASN A 64 2.33 -15.89 6.80
CA ASN A 64 2.57 -17.26 7.28
C ASN A 64 1.28 -18.10 7.40
N GLN A 65 0.21 -17.77 6.68
CA GLN A 65 -0.93 -18.69 6.58
C GLN A 65 -0.62 -19.75 5.51
N PRO A 66 -0.55 -21.05 5.85
CA PRO A 66 -0.60 -22.09 4.84
C PRO A 66 -1.95 -21.94 4.14
N GLY A 67 -1.92 -21.58 2.86
CA GLY A 67 -3.12 -21.44 2.04
C GLY A 67 -3.96 -22.72 2.15
N VAL A 68 -5.22 -22.55 2.54
CA VAL A 68 -6.29 -23.47 2.17
C VAL A 68 -6.63 -23.22 0.71
#